data_AF-A0A9J6RNL3-F1
#
_entry.id   AF-A0A9J6RNL3-F1
#
_cell.length_a   1.000
_cell.length_b   1.000
_cell.length_c   1.000
_cell.angle_alpha   90.00
_cell.angle_beta   90.00
_cell.angle_gamma   90.00
#
_symmetry.space_group_name_H-M   'P 1'
#
loop_
_entity.id
_entity.type
_entity.pdbx_description
1 polymer ?
#
loop_
_entity_poly.entity_id
_entity_poly.type
_entity_poly.pdbx_seq_one_letter_code
_entity_poly.pdbx_strand_id
1 'polypeptide(L)'
;MLLAGCGWYGAYVDGFLYAVTHRIEYGNFPYGELAHGEQGLVDDYGEMLGVTGKLAVMRALQALGKRKREANKLSCPCGCCLRLGRCDYRFVLNRFRNIERRRWFRQHLKEAFVPIKKPKPAKHKK
;
A
#
# COMPACT_ATOMS: atom_id res chain seq x y z
N MET A 1 -3.39 -45.49 15.37
CA MET A 1 -3.92 -45.08 14.05
C MET A 1 -3.59 -43.62 13.85
N LEU A 2 -2.53 -43.35 13.09
CA LEU A 2 -2.10 -42.02 12.67
C LEU A 2 -3.09 -41.51 11.62
N LEU A 3 -3.97 -40.57 11.99
CA LEU A 3 -4.63 -39.75 10.99
C LEU A 3 -3.62 -38.69 10.56
N ALA A 4 -2.95 -38.95 9.45
CA ALA A 4 -2.21 -37.97 8.69
C ALA A 4 -3.23 -36.91 8.19
N GLY A 5 -3.50 -35.93 9.05
CA GLY A 5 -4.23 -34.72 8.71
C GLY A 5 -3.40 -33.89 7.75
N CYS A 6 -3.73 -34.02 6.47
CA CYS A 6 -3.51 -33.07 5.37
C CYS A 6 -2.82 -31.75 5.79
N GLY A 7 -1.59 -31.51 5.33
CA GLY A 7 -0.70 -30.41 5.74
C GLY A 7 -1.17 -28.96 5.50
N TRP A 8 -2.45 -28.74 5.20
CA TRP A 8 -3.07 -27.42 5.05
C TRP A 8 -3.64 -26.87 6.35
N TYR A 9 -4.15 -27.73 7.24
CA TYR A 9 -4.83 -27.29 8.46
C TYR A 9 -3.86 -26.70 9.48
N GLY A 10 -2.74 -27.39 9.74
CA GLY A 10 -1.81 -27.00 10.81
C GLY A 10 -0.99 -25.73 10.53
N ALA A 11 -0.85 -25.31 9.28
CA ALA A 11 -0.02 -24.14 8.94
C ALA A 11 -0.75 -22.80 9.14
N TYR A 12 -2.07 -22.76 8.90
CA TYR A 12 -2.85 -21.53 8.91
C TYR A 12 -3.83 -21.44 10.08
N VAL A 13 -4.52 -22.54 10.40
CA VAL A 13 -5.54 -22.56 11.45
C VAL A 13 -4.88 -22.55 12.83
N ASP A 14 -3.84 -23.37 13.03
CA ASP A 14 -3.17 -23.46 14.33
C ASP A 14 -2.49 -22.14 14.70
N GLY A 15 -1.85 -21.46 13.74
CA GLY A 15 -1.23 -20.15 13.98
C GLY A 15 -2.24 -19.08 14.41
N PHE A 16 -3.42 -19.07 13.78
CA PHE A 16 -4.51 -18.15 14.15
C PHE A 16 -5.10 -18.49 15.52
N LEU A 17 -5.44 -19.76 15.77
CA LEU A 17 -6.01 -20.20 17.05
C LEU A 17 -5.02 -19.99 18.20
N TYR A 18 -3.73 -20.24 17.97
CA TYR A 18 -2.66 -19.93 18.91
C TYR A 18 -2.56 -18.43 19.21
N ALA A 19 -2.61 -17.58 18.18
CA ALA A 19 -2.56 -16.13 18.37
C ALA A 19 -3.76 -15.62 19.18
N VAL A 20 -4.96 -16.17 18.94
CA VAL A 20 -6.18 -15.82 19.68
C VAL A 20 -6.13 -16.28 21.14
N THR A 21 -5.75 -17.53 21.38
CA THR A 21 -5.62 -18.08 22.75
C THR A 21 -4.57 -17.33 23.55
N HIS A 22 -3.40 -17.06 22.96
CA HIS A 22 -2.35 -16.25 23.58
C HIS A 22 -2.82 -14.84 23.95
N ARG A 23 -3.63 -14.19 23.09
CA ARG A 23 -4.23 -12.90 23.43
C ARG A 23 -5.21 -12.98 24.60
N ILE A 24 -6.01 -14.04 24.68
CA ILE A 24 -6.95 -14.24 25.78
C ILE A 24 -6.20 -14.45 27.10
N GLU A 25 -5.10 -15.20 27.08
CA GLU A 25 -4.31 -15.53 28.28
C GLU A 25 -3.38 -14.38 28.73
N TYR A 26 -2.68 -13.73 27.80
CA TYR A 26 -1.59 -12.79 28.11
C TYR A 26 -1.89 -11.34 27.70
N GLY A 27 -3.05 -11.07 27.07
CA GLY A 27 -3.47 -9.74 26.66
C GLY A 27 -2.76 -9.20 25.40
N ASN A 28 -1.90 -9.99 24.75
CA ASN A 28 -1.18 -9.59 23.53
C ASN A 28 -1.12 -10.71 22.48
N PHE A 29 -0.96 -10.32 21.21
CA PHE A 29 -0.72 -11.27 20.14
C PHE A 29 0.77 -11.66 20.08
N PRO A 30 1.11 -12.95 19.94
CA PRO A 30 2.49 -13.44 20.01
C PRO A 30 3.36 -12.95 18.82
N TYR A 31 2.71 -12.59 17.71
CA TYR A 31 3.36 -12.06 16.50
C TYR A 31 3.15 -10.55 16.33
N GLY A 32 2.56 -9.89 17.32
CA GLY A 32 2.07 -8.51 17.20
C GLY A 32 0.81 -8.40 16.33
N GLU A 33 0.41 -7.16 16.05
CA GLU A 33 -0.66 -6.83 15.10
C GLU A 33 -0.04 -6.19 13.84
N LEU A 34 -0.64 -6.44 12.68
CA LEU A 34 -0.33 -5.63 11.50
C LEU A 34 -0.68 -4.17 11.79
N ALA A 35 0.10 -3.25 11.22
CA ALA A 35 -0.24 -1.84 11.33
C ALA A 35 -1.67 -1.62 10.79
N HIS A 36 -2.46 -0.86 11.52
CA HIS A 36 -3.83 -0.52 11.15
C HIS A 36 -3.94 0.96 10.75
N GLY A 37 -5.05 1.32 10.11
CA GLY A 37 -5.28 2.68 9.62
C GLY A 37 -4.35 3.06 8.46
N GLU A 38 -4.03 4.35 8.35
CA GLU A 38 -3.24 4.86 7.21
C GLU A 38 -1.85 4.21 7.12
N GLN A 39 -1.19 3.92 8.25
CA GLN A 39 0.13 3.30 8.24
C GLN A 39 0.08 1.90 7.65
N GLY A 40 -0.89 1.07 8.08
CA GLY A 40 -1.13 -0.24 7.48
C GLY A 40 -1.34 -0.18 5.97
N LEU A 41 -2.15 0.77 5.51
CA LEU A 41 -2.37 0.97 4.08
C LEU A 41 -1.08 1.39 3.35
N VAL A 42 -0.23 2.22 3.96
CA VAL A 42 1.07 2.59 3.38
C VAL A 42 1.96 1.37 3.24
N ASP A 43 1.97 0.48 4.23
CA ASP A 43 2.78 -0.72 4.23
C ASP A 43 2.27 -1.72 3.18
N ASP A 44 0.97 -2.03 3.20
CA ASP A 44 0.31 -2.95 2.25
C ASP A 44 0.47 -2.48 0.80
N TYR A 45 0.13 -1.23 0.49
CA TYR A 45 0.29 -0.71 -0.86
C TYR A 45 1.76 -0.57 -1.24
N GLY A 46 2.64 -0.28 -0.27
CA GLY A 46 4.07 -0.19 -0.50
C GLY A 46 4.63 -1.52 -1.01
N GLU A 47 4.28 -2.61 -0.35
CA GLU A 47 4.63 -3.96 -0.76
C GLU A 47 4.00 -4.32 -2.13
N MET A 48 2.68 -4.17 -2.27
CA MET A 48 1.97 -4.55 -3.50
C MET A 48 2.46 -3.78 -4.73
N LEU A 49 2.75 -2.49 -4.59
CA LEU A 49 3.16 -1.61 -5.69
C LEU A 49 4.69 -1.60 -5.88
N GLY A 50 5.47 -2.13 -4.93
CA GLY A 50 6.92 -2.10 -4.95
C GLY A 50 7.49 -0.69 -4.78
N VAL A 51 6.92 0.10 -3.87
CA VAL A 51 7.37 1.46 -3.55
C VAL A 51 7.44 1.67 -2.05
N THR A 52 8.35 2.53 -1.60
CA THR A 52 8.56 2.76 -0.17
C THR A 52 8.06 4.12 0.26
N GLY A 53 7.28 4.13 1.35
CA GLY A 53 6.86 5.34 2.04
C GLY A 53 5.59 5.99 1.49
N LYS A 54 4.91 6.72 2.39
CA LYS A 54 3.60 7.33 2.16
C LYS A 54 3.51 8.17 0.88
N LEU A 55 4.51 9.02 0.61
CA LEU A 55 4.50 9.87 -0.58
C LEU A 55 4.50 9.06 -1.87
N ALA A 56 5.27 7.97 -1.93
CA ALA A 56 5.37 7.11 -3.10
C ALA A 56 4.06 6.35 -3.33
N VAL A 57 3.50 5.77 -2.27
CA VAL A 57 2.18 5.11 -2.27
C VAL A 57 1.09 6.06 -2.76
N MET A 58 0.98 7.24 -2.16
CA MET A 58 -0.02 8.23 -2.55
C MET A 58 0.14 8.69 -4.00
N ARG A 59 1.38 8.84 -4.49
CA ARG A 59 1.65 9.17 -5.91
C ARG A 59 1.23 8.04 -6.85
N ALA A 60 1.46 6.78 -6.46
CA ALA A 60 1.04 5.63 -7.25
C ALA A 60 -0.49 5.54 -7.33
N LEU A 61 -1.19 5.63 -6.20
CA LEU A 61 -2.66 5.69 -6.14
C LEU A 61 -3.22 6.88 -6.94
N GLN A 62 -2.58 8.06 -6.85
CA GLN A 62 -2.93 9.23 -7.65
C GLN A 62 -2.79 8.96 -9.16
N ALA A 63 -1.74 8.25 -9.58
CA ALA A 63 -1.53 7.88 -10.98
C ALA A 63 -2.56 6.86 -11.49
N LEU A 64 -3.00 5.92 -10.64
CA LEU A 64 -4.08 4.97 -10.93
C LEU A 64 -5.44 5.67 -11.06
N GLY A 65 -5.69 6.71 -10.26
CA GLY A 65 -6.90 7.55 -10.34
C GLY A 65 -7.02 8.43 -11.59
N LYS A 66 -5.99 8.48 -12.45
CA LYS A 66 -5.92 9.33 -13.65
C LYS A 66 -5.92 8.54 -14.96
N ARG A 67 -6.26 9.22 -16.06
CA ARG A 67 -6.04 8.65 -17.42
C ARG A 67 -4.55 8.41 -17.62
N LYS A 68 -4.16 7.35 -18.34
CA LYS A 68 -2.75 7.01 -18.61
C LYS A 68 -1.94 8.20 -19.13
N ARG A 69 -2.49 8.97 -20.08
CA ARG A 69 -1.88 10.18 -20.63
C ARG A 69 -1.60 11.29 -19.61
N GLU A 70 -2.42 11.39 -18.56
CA GLU A 70 -2.26 12.36 -17.49
C GLU A 70 -1.29 11.85 -16.43
N ALA A 71 -1.43 10.58 -16.03
CA ALA A 71 -0.55 9.91 -15.09
C ALA A 71 0.91 9.94 -15.55
N ASN A 72 1.17 9.71 -16.84
CA ASN A 72 2.51 9.71 -17.42
C ASN A 72 3.25 11.06 -17.31
N LYS A 73 2.55 12.16 -17.00
CA LYS A 73 3.13 13.48 -16.79
C LYS A 73 3.57 13.71 -15.34
N LEU A 74 3.12 12.88 -14.40
CA LEU A 74 3.49 12.99 -12.98
C LEU A 74 4.91 12.46 -12.73
N SER A 75 5.53 12.88 -11.62
CA SER A 75 6.75 12.27 -11.11
C SER A 75 6.56 10.77 -10.85
N CYS A 76 7.56 9.95 -11.16
CA CYS A 76 7.50 8.53 -10.87
C CYS A 76 7.38 8.32 -9.36
N PRO A 77 6.43 7.49 -8.89
CA PRO A 77 6.36 7.10 -7.48
C PRO A 77 7.55 6.22 -7.06
N CYS A 78 8.21 5.55 -8.01
CA CYS A 78 9.36 4.67 -7.77
C CYS A 78 10.65 5.36 -7.26
N GLY A 79 10.69 6.68 -7.15
CA GLY A 79 11.86 7.40 -6.65
C GLY A 79 12.98 7.68 -7.67
N CYS A 80 12.86 7.24 -8.93
CA CYS A 80 13.89 7.44 -9.96
C CYS A 80 14.07 8.89 -10.47
N CYS A 81 13.40 9.87 -9.86
CA CYS A 81 13.35 11.28 -10.27
C CYS A 81 12.87 11.58 -11.71
N LEU A 82 12.51 10.57 -12.51
CA LEU A 82 11.93 10.77 -13.83
C LEU A 82 10.41 11.01 -13.76
N ARG A 83 9.83 11.47 -14.87
CA ARG A 83 8.37 11.39 -15.08
C ARG A 83 7.96 9.93 -15.27
N LEU A 84 6.77 9.56 -14.79
CA LEU A 84 6.25 8.19 -14.90
C LEU A 84 6.28 7.68 -16.34
N GLY A 85 5.93 8.51 -17.33
CA GLY A 85 5.96 8.12 -18.74
C GLY A 85 7.34 7.72 -19.28
N ARG A 86 8.43 8.11 -18.59
CA ARG A 86 9.83 7.82 -18.94
C ARG A 86 10.47 6.72 -18.09
N CYS A 87 9.73 6.10 -17.17
CA CYS A 87 10.23 5.03 -16.33
C CYS A 87 9.44 3.74 -16.59
N ASP A 88 10.13 2.59 -16.57
CA ASP A 88 9.50 1.28 -16.77
C ASP A 88 8.54 0.89 -15.65
N TYR A 89 8.60 1.56 -14.51
CA TYR A 89 7.58 1.47 -13.46
C TYR A 89 6.16 1.78 -13.99
N ARG A 90 6.02 2.49 -15.12
CA ARG A 90 4.72 2.64 -15.82
C ARG A 90 4.08 1.30 -16.17
N PHE A 91 4.88 0.26 -16.46
CA PHE A 91 4.38 -1.08 -16.79
C PHE A 91 3.89 -1.80 -15.54
N VAL A 92 4.59 -1.67 -14.41
CA VAL A 92 4.13 -2.13 -13.10
C VAL A 92 2.76 -1.54 -12.80
N LEU A 93 2.62 -0.21 -12.85
CA LEU A 93 1.36 0.48 -12.61
C LEU A 93 0.25 0.11 -13.60
N ASN A 94 0.58 -0.24 -14.85
CA ASN A 94 -0.44 -0.64 -15.82
C ASN A 94 -1.12 -1.96 -15.44
N ARG A 95 -0.44 -2.88 -14.74
CA ARG A 95 -1.05 -4.14 -14.25
C ARG A 95 -2.22 -3.90 -13.30
N PHE A 96 -2.15 -2.84 -12.50
CA PHE A 96 -3.18 -2.48 -11.53
C PHE A 96 -4.37 -1.72 -12.13
N ARG A 97 -4.27 -1.25 -13.38
CA ARG A 97 -5.33 -0.43 -14.00
C ARG A 97 -6.62 -1.20 -14.31
N ASN A 98 -6.53 -2.53 -14.36
CA ASN A 98 -7.67 -3.41 -14.64
C ASN A 98 -8.32 -3.98 -13.38
N ILE A 99 -7.69 -3.80 -12.21
CA ILE A 99 -8.23 -4.29 -10.94
C ILE A 99 -9.48 -3.49 -10.55
N GLU A 100 -9.48 -2.17 -10.77
CA GLU A 100 -10.62 -1.33 -10.42
C GLU A 100 -10.67 -0.04 -11.27
N ARG A 101 -11.84 0.61 -11.30
CA ARG A 101 -12.08 1.86 -12.00
C ARG A 101 -11.30 3.01 -11.35
N ARG A 102 -10.80 3.92 -12.20
CA ARG A 102 -10.13 5.19 -11.80
C ARG A 102 -10.86 5.99 -10.70
N ARG A 103 -12.20 5.97 -10.69
CA ARG A 103 -13.01 6.68 -9.69
C ARG A 103 -12.74 6.15 -8.28
N TRP A 104 -12.65 4.84 -8.13
CA TRP A 104 -12.40 4.18 -6.85
C TRP A 104 -11.06 4.62 -6.28
N PHE A 105 -9.97 4.57 -7.05
CA PHE A 105 -8.65 5.03 -6.57
C PHE A 105 -8.65 6.49 -6.10
N ARG A 106 -9.39 7.38 -6.78
CA ARG A 106 -9.51 8.79 -6.37
C ARG A 106 -10.27 8.93 -5.05
N GLN A 107 -11.35 8.16 -4.90
CA GLN A 107 -12.19 8.19 -3.71
C GLN A 107 -11.44 7.58 -2.52
N HIS A 108 -10.86 6.41 -2.71
CA HIS A 108 -10.05 5.72 -1.71
C HIS A 108 -8.88 6.60 -1.22
N LEU A 109 -8.13 7.22 -2.14
CA LEU A 109 -7.04 8.14 -1.76
C LEU A 109 -7.53 9.35 -0.93
N LYS A 110 -8.76 9.81 -1.15
CA LYS A 110 -9.34 10.94 -0.40
C LYS A 110 -9.83 10.52 0.98
N GLU A 111 -10.40 9.33 1.08
CA GLU A 111 -11.05 8.83 2.31
C GLU A 111 -10.04 8.19 3.27
N ALA A 112 -9.03 7.49 2.74
CA ALA A 112 -8.14 6.64 3.52
C ALA A 112 -6.78 7.28 3.86
N PHE A 113 -6.40 8.38 3.21
CA PHE A 113 -5.08 9.02 3.38
C PHE A 113 -5.16 10.49 3.75
N VAL A 114 -4.34 10.91 4.70
CA VAL A 114 -4.16 12.31 5.08
C VAL A 114 -3.21 12.99 4.08
N PRO A 115 -3.63 14.07 3.39
CA PRO A 115 -2.80 14.78 2.43
C PRO A 115 -1.49 15.31 3.03
N ILE A 116 -0.38 15.07 2.33
CA ILE A 116 0.92 15.65 2.68
C ILE A 116 0.89 17.15 2.37
N LYS A 117 1.00 17.99 3.42
CA LYS A 117 1.06 19.46 3.27
C LYS A 117 2.36 19.85 2.56
N LYS A 118 2.27 20.63 1.48
CA LYS A 118 3.45 21.20 0.84
C LYS A 118 4.08 22.24 1.76
N PRO A 119 5.43 22.28 1.91
CA PRO A 119 6.08 23.37 2.61
C PRO A 119 5.77 24.69 1.90
N LYS A 120 5.53 25.76 2.68
CA LYS A 120 5.34 27.09 2.11
C LYS A 120 6.64 27.50 1.41
N PRO A 121 6.58 28.09 0.20
CA PRO A 121 7.79 28.59 -0.46
C PRO A 121 8.47 29.61 0.47
N ALA A 122 9.78 29.49 0.65
CA ALA A 122 10.55 30.47 1.40
C ALA A 122 10.35 31.84 0.74
N LYS A 123 9.96 32.84 1.54
CA LYS A 123 9.88 34.22 1.05
C LYS A 123 11.27 34.63 0.59
N HIS A 124 11.43 34.98 -0.67
CA HIS A 124 12.65 35.65 -1.15
C HIS A 124 12.78 36.94 -0.34
N LYS A 125 13.87 37.09 0.43
CA LYS A 125 14.22 38.40 0.99
C LYS A 125 14.57 39.28 -0.21
N LYS A 126 13.81 40.35 -0.41
CA LYS A 126 14.10 41.38 -1.41
C LYS A 126 15.38 42.12 -1.05
#